data_AF-S2DIX4-F1
#
_entry.id   AF-S2DIX4-F1
#
_cell.length_a   1.000
_cell.length_b   1.000
_cell.length_c   1.000
_cell.angle_alpha   90.00
_cell.angle_beta   90.00
_cell.angle_gamma   90.00
#
_symmetry.space_group_name_H-M   'P 1'
#
loop_
_entity.id
_entity.type
_entity.pdbx_description
1 polymer ?
#
loop_
_entity_poly.entity_id
_entity_poly.type
_entity_poly.pdbx_seq_one_letter_code
_entity_poly.pdbx_strand_id
1 'polypeptide(L)' 'MVAEKYAIEFQELGGEVFQNHKVNAIKQTGHTSNIQTSQGDFQTDLTINCAGLYSAKVAQMSQKESLDVKTIP' A
#
# COMPACT_ATOMS: atom_id res chain seq x y z
N MET A 1 -19.66 2.91 9.97
CA MET A 1 -19.69 4.11 9.11
C MET A 1 -18.72 5.20 9.59
N VAL A 2 -17.49 4.85 10.00
CA VAL A 2 -16.44 5.82 10.42
C VAL A 2 -15.37 5.96 9.32
N ALA A 3 -14.87 4.82 8.82
CA ALA A 3 -13.91 4.79 7.72
C ALA A 3 -14.43 5.52 6.46
N GLU A 4 -15.71 5.38 6.14
CA GLU A 4 -16.34 6.09 5.03
C GLU A 4 -16.32 7.61 5.21
N LYS A 5 -16.50 8.11 6.45
CA LYS A 5 -16.42 9.55 6.72
C LYS A 5 -15.01 10.08 6.55
N TYR A 6 -14.00 9.34 7.00
CA TYR A 6 -12.60 9.68 6.73
C TYR A 6 -12.26 9.65 5.24
N ALA A 7 -12.80 8.69 4.48
CA ALA A 7 -12.58 8.64 3.04
C ALA A 7 -13.16 9.87 2.32
N ILE A 8 -14.39 10.29 2.70
CA ILE A 8 -15.03 11.49 2.14
C ILE A 8 -14.18 12.73 2.42
N GLU A 9 -13.82 12.99 3.68
CA GLU A 9 -13.03 14.16 4.06
C GLU A 9 -11.64 14.17 3.39
N PHE A 10 -11.00 13.01 3.29
CA PHE A 10 -9.73 12.85 2.58
C PHE A 10 -9.86 13.20 1.09
N GLN A 11 -10.94 12.77 0.44
CA GLN A 11 -11.20 13.07 -0.96
C GLN A 11 -11.55 14.55 -1.20
N GLU A 12 -12.29 15.18 -0.29
CA GLU A 12 -12.58 16.62 -0.35
C GLU A 12 -11.32 17.49 -0.23
N LEU A 13 -10.30 17.00 0.48
CA LEU A 13 -8.98 17.63 0.59
C LEU A 13 -8.07 17.34 -0.62
N GLY A 14 -8.57 16.66 -1.66
CA GLY A 14 -7.85 16.35 -2.89
C GLY A 14 -7.12 15.00 -2.88
N GLY A 15 -7.33 14.17 -1.86
CA GLY A 15 -6.84 12.80 -1.84
C GLY A 15 -7.62 11.87 -2.77
N GLU A 16 -7.01 10.77 -3.18
CA GLU A 16 -7.62 9.78 -4.07
C GLU A 16 -7.72 8.41 -3.38
N VAL A 17 -8.87 7.76 -3.51
CA VAL A 17 -9.13 6.43 -2.92
C VAL A 17 -9.46 5.45 -4.05
N PHE A 18 -8.55 4.52 -4.31
CA PHE A 18 -8.69 3.53 -5.36
C PHE A 18 -9.11 2.17 -4.78
N GLN A 19 -10.34 1.76 -5.05
CA GLN A 19 -10.83 0.41 -4.72
C GLN A 19 -10.55 -0.57 -5.86
N ASN A 20 -10.54 -1.87 -5.59
CA ASN A 20 -10.21 -2.91 -6.58
C ASN A 20 -8.79 -2.80 -7.16
N HIS A 21 -7.86 -2.11 -6.47
CA HIS A 21 -6.45 -1.97 -6.84
C HIS A 21 -5.57 -2.80 -5.89
N LYS A 22 -5.63 -4.12 -6.06
CA LYS A 22 -4.83 -5.03 -5.22
C LYS A 22 -3.35 -4.83 -5.53
N VAL A 23 -2.53 -4.58 -4.51
CA VAL A 23 -1.07 -4.51 -4.65
C VAL A 23 -0.52 -5.90 -4.92
N ASN A 24 0.22 -6.02 -6.03
CA ASN A 24 0.84 -7.26 -6.48
C ASN A 24 2.35 -7.26 -6.20
N ALA A 25 3.01 -6.11 -6.34
CA ALA A 25 4.43 -5.94 -6.08
C ALA A 25 4.76 -4.49 -5.71
N ILE A 26 5.87 -4.29 -4.99
CA ILE A 26 6.42 -2.97 -4.68
C ILE A 26 7.89 -2.99 -5.11
N LYS A 27 8.28 -2.06 -5.99
CA LYS A 27 9.65 -1.98 -6.50
C LYS A 27 10.24 -0.62 -6.19
N GLN A 28 11.30 -0.61 -5.41
CA GLN A 28 12.05 0.61 -5.15
C GLN A 28 13.00 0.91 -6.33
N THR A 29 12.87 2.11 -6.89
CA THR A 29 13.74 2.63 -7.95
C THR A 29 14.30 3.98 -7.48
N GLY A 30 15.55 3.97 -7.03
CA GLY A 30 16.20 5.16 -6.47
C GLY A 30 15.48 5.64 -5.20
N HIS A 31 14.90 6.83 -5.26
CA HIS A 31 14.16 7.45 -4.15
C HIS A 31 12.64 7.26 -4.25
N THR A 32 12.17 6.60 -5.30
CA THR A 32 10.74 6.39 -5.56
C THR A 32 10.38 4.91 -5.42
N SER A 33 9.16 4.65 -4.98
CA SER A 33 8.52 3.35 -4.96
C SER A 33 7.51 3.25 -6.10
N ASN A 34 7.63 2.20 -6.91
CA ASN A 34 6.62 1.81 -7.89
C ASN A 34 5.74 0.72 -7.28
N ILE A 35 4.45 1.01 -7.12
CA ILE A 35 3.42 0.12 -6.58
C ILE A 35 2.66 -0.48 -7.76
N GLN A 36 2.89 -1.77 -8.03
CA GLN A 36 2.21 -2.47 -9.12
C GLN A 36 0.88 -3.02 -8.61
N THR A 37 -0.23 -2.64 -9.25
CA THR A 37 -1.57 -3.08 -8.84
C THR A 37 -2.29 -3.86 -9.93
N SER A 38 -3.48 -4.40 -9.61
CA SER A 38 -4.35 -5.05 -10.60
C SER A 38 -4.93 -4.10 -11.66
N GLN A 39 -4.90 -2.79 -11.41
CA GLN A 39 -5.52 -1.78 -12.29
C GLN A 39 -4.57 -0.60 -12.55
N GLY A 40 -3.31 -0.91 -12.85
CA GLY A 40 -2.27 0.08 -13.16
C GLY A 40 -1.24 0.24 -12.06
N ASP A 41 -0.16 0.94 -12.37
CA ASP A 41 0.98 1.13 -11.48
C ASP A 41 0.99 2.57 -10.96
N PHE A 42 1.40 2.76 -9.71
CA PHE A 42 1.56 4.08 -9.08
C PHE A 42 3.02 4.33 -8.74
N GLN A 43 3.47 5.58 -8.83
CA GLN A 43 4.78 6.00 -8.36
C GLN A 43 4.63 6.99 -7.20
N THR A 44 5.39 6.79 -6.14
CA THR A 44 5.35 7.64 -4.94
C THR A 44 6.72 7.70 -4.27
N ASP A 45 7.01 8.77 -3.55
CA ASP A 45 8.24 8.90 -2.75
C ASP A 45 8.11 8.17 -1.39
N LEU A 46 6.89 8.11 -0.84
CA LEU A 46 6.60 7.50 0.45
C LEU A 46 5.48 6.48 0.34
N THR A 47 5.67 5.32 0.98
CA THR A 47 4.66 4.26 1.08
C THR A 47 4.41 3.94 2.54
N ILE A 48 3.13 3.97 2.95
CA ILE A 48 2.69 3.60 4.31
C ILE A 48 1.92 2.28 4.21
N ASN A 49 2.42 1.24 4.89
CA ASN A 49 1.77 -0.07 4.89
C ASN A 49 0.70 -0.16 5.98
N CYS A 50 -0.57 -0.17 5.56
CA CYS A 50 -1.73 -0.36 6.44
C CYS A 50 -2.54 -1.61 6.08
N ALA A 51 -1.92 -2.65 5.54
CA ALA A 51 -2.62 -3.83 4.98
C ALA A 51 -3.21 -4.81 6.03
N GLY A 52 -3.34 -4.39 7.29
CA GLY A 52 -3.92 -5.19 8.37
C GLY A 52 -3.25 -6.56 8.53
N LEU A 53 -4.04 -7.63 8.53
CA LEU A 53 -3.54 -9.02 8.60
C LEU A 53 -2.52 -9.35 7.49
N TYR A 54 -2.60 -8.69 6.34
CA TYR A 54 -1.66 -8.87 5.23
C TYR A 54 -0.40 -7.99 5.35
N SER A 55 -0.22 -7.24 6.43
CA SER A 55 0.89 -6.31 6.61
C SER A 55 2.26 -6.97 6.43
N ALA A 56 2.50 -8.15 6.99
CA ALA A 56 3.76 -8.88 6.81
C ALA A 56 4.02 -9.24 5.34
N LYS A 57 2.97 -9.68 4.62
CA LYS A 57 3.05 -10.00 3.20
C LYS A 57 3.39 -8.75 2.36
N VAL A 58 2.77 -7.62 2.64
CA VAL A 58 3.02 -6.35 1.93
C VAL A 58 4.40 -5.80 2.28
N ALA A 59 4.85 -5.91 3.53
CA ALA A 59 6.19 -5.52 3.92
C ALA A 59 7.26 -6.31 3.15
N GLN A 60 7.05 -7.62 2.99
CA GLN A 60 7.94 -8.47 2.19
C GLN A 60 7.98 -8.08 0.72
N MET A 61 6.88 -7.57 0.15
CA MET A 61 6.85 -7.07 -1.24
C MET A 61 7.78 -5.86 -1.43
N SER A 62 8.04 -5.07 -0.39
CA SER A 62 8.86 -3.86 -0.48
C SER A 62 10.35 -4.10 -0.24
N GLN A 63 10.76 -5.31 0.16
CA GLN A 63 12.14 -5.61 0.56
C GLN A 63 12.74 -6.72 -0.30
N LYS A 64 14.05 -6.61 -0.57
CA LYS A 64 14.80 -7.65 -1.29
C LYS A 64 15.12 -8.87 -0.41
N GLU A 65 15.31 -8.64 0.88
CA GLU A 65 15.64 -9.68 1.85
C GLU A 65 14.36 -10.18 2.55
N SER A 66 14.38 -11.44 2.97
CA SER A 66 13.27 -12.02 3.73
C SER A 66 13.22 -11.40 5.12
N LEU A 67 12.08 -10.81 5.47
CA LEU A 67 11.80 -10.32 6.82
C LEU A 67 11.51 -11.50 7.75
N ASP A 68 12.16 -11.56 8.91
CA ASP A 68 11.74 -12.42 10.02
C ASP A 68 10.57 -11.77 10.80
N VAL A 69 9.51 -11.42 10.06
CA VAL A 69 8.27 -10.87 10.61
C VAL A 69 7.14 -11.83 10.27
N LYS A 70 6.59 -12.49 11.29
CA LYS A 70 5.48 -13.44 11.15
C LYS A 70 4.21 -12.86 11.77
N THR A 71 3.11 -12.90 11.03
CA THR A 71 1.79 -12.64 11.61
C THR A 71 1.36 -13.89 12.36
N ILE A 72 1.24 -13.78 13.68
CA ILE A 72 0.84 -14.88 14.56
C ILE A 72 -0.69 -14.92 14.57
N PRO A 73 -1.33 -16.10 14.38
CA PRO A 73 -2.79 -16.24 14.38
C PRO A 73 -3.42 -15.97 15.75
#